data_AF-M1ZRJ0-F1
#
_entry.id   AF-M1ZRJ0-F1
#
_cell.length_a   1.000
_cell.length_b   1.000
_cell.length_c   1.000
_cell.angle_alpha   90.00
_cell.angle_beta   90.00
_cell.angle_gamma   90.00
#
_symmetry.space_group_name_H-M   'P 1'
#
loop_
_entity.id
_entity.type
_entity.pdbx_description
1 polymer ?
#
loop_
_entity_poly.entity_id
_entity_poly.type
_entity_poly.pdbx_seq_one_letter_code
_entity_poly.pdbx_strand_id
1 'polypeptide(L)'
;MAKVQYFGTGRRKKSVARVRLVAGDGKVIINNRDIENYFPIETLRVIVNQPLVLTETKDKYDVLVNVHGGGFTGQAGAVRHGISRALVKADENMKSSLKKLVS
;
A
#
# COMPACT_ATOMS: atom_id res chain seq x y z
N MET A 1 17.17 15.39 -8.77
CA MET A 1 17.64 14.20 -8.02
C MET A 1 16.59 13.11 -8.15
N ALA A 2 16.96 11.90 -8.56
CA ALA A 2 16.01 10.78 -8.62
C ALA A 2 15.61 10.40 -7.18
N LYS A 3 14.37 10.70 -6.77
CA LYS A 3 13.84 10.17 -5.51
C LYS A 3 13.82 8.65 -5.62
N VAL A 4 14.36 7.94 -4.62
CA VAL A 4 14.31 6.47 -4.59
C VAL A 4 12.85 6.03 -4.54
N GLN A 5 12.48 5.12 -5.44
CA GLN A 5 11.11 4.61 -5.55
C GLN A 5 11.11 3.09 -5.41
N TYR A 6 10.28 2.57 -4.51
CA TYR A 6 10.11 1.14 -4.33
C TYR A 6 8.78 0.69 -4.92
N PHE A 7 8.80 -0.35 -5.73
CA PHE A 7 7.63 -0.82 -6.46
C PHE A 7 7.09 -2.12 -5.91
N GLY A 8 5.79 -2.16 -5.63
CA GLY A 8 5.09 -3.36 -5.20
C GLY A 8 3.83 -3.57 -6.04
N THR A 9 3.56 -4.81 -6.45
CA THR A 9 2.29 -5.15 -7.09
C THR A 9 1.52 -6.08 -6.19
N GLY A 10 0.32 -5.70 -5.79
CA GLY A 10 -0.58 -6.53 -5.00
C GLY A 10 -1.76 -7.02 -5.82
N ARG A 11 -2.24 -8.22 -5.49
CA ARG A 11 -3.39 -8.85 -6.14
C ARG A 11 -4.27 -9.49 -5.07
N ARG A 12 -5.59 -9.29 -5.16
CA ARG A 12 -6.56 -9.94 -4.29
C ARG A 12 -7.90 -10.09 -5.01
N LYS A 13 -8.40 -11.33 -5.07
CA LYS A 13 -9.56 -11.72 -5.89
C LYS A 13 -9.33 -11.27 -7.35
N LYS A 14 -10.24 -10.46 -7.91
CA LYS A 14 -10.15 -9.88 -9.26
C LYS A 14 -9.53 -8.48 -9.29
N SER A 15 -8.88 -8.05 -8.21
CA SER A 15 -8.35 -6.68 -8.05
C SER A 15 -6.83 -6.68 -8.13
N VAL A 16 -6.27 -5.73 -8.87
CA VAL A 16 -4.82 -5.57 -9.08
C VAL A 16 -4.42 -4.15 -8.70
N ALA A 17 -3.46 -4.03 -7.78
CA ALA A 17 -2.91 -2.77 -7.31
C ALA A 17 -1.43 -2.66 -7.67
N ARG A 18 -1.06 -1.59 -8.35
CA ARG A 18 0.33 -1.19 -8.58
C ARG A 18 0.67 -0.08 -7.59
N VAL A 19 1.62 -0.33 -6.71
CA VAL A 19 2.03 0.55 -5.62
C VAL A 19 3.45 1.03 -5.89
N ARG A 20 3.65 2.33 -5.68
CA ARG A 20 4.95 3.00 -5.68
C ARG A 20 5.09 3.71 -4.33
N LEU A 21 6.10 3.30 -3.58
CA LEU A 21 6.54 4.01 -2.38
C LEU A 21 7.63 5.00 -2.76
N VAL A 22 7.53 6.21 -2.21
CA VAL A 22 8.52 7.28 -2.38
C VAL A 22 8.78 7.86 -1.00
N ALA A 23 10.03 8.22 -0.68
CA ALA A 23 10.30 8.92 0.58
C ALA A 23 9.51 10.24 0.64
N GLY A 24 8.78 10.45 1.74
CA GLY A 24 7.84 11.55 1.90
C GLY A 24 7.17 11.58 3.28
N ASP A 25 6.03 12.27 3.38
CA ASP A 25 5.40 12.65 4.66
C ASP A 25 4.23 11.72 5.06
N GLY A 26 4.01 10.62 4.33
CA GLY A 26 2.96 9.65 4.64
C GLY A 26 1.66 9.84 3.87
N LYS A 27 1.69 10.55 2.74
CA LYS A 27 0.49 10.76 1.91
C LYS A 27 0.13 9.48 1.17
N VAL A 28 -1.15 9.09 1.23
CA VAL A 28 -1.66 7.91 0.51
C VAL A 28 -2.64 8.35 -0.57
N ILE A 29 -2.22 8.23 -1.82
CA ILE A 29 -2.98 8.61 -3.01
C ILE A 29 -3.33 7.35 -3.81
N ILE A 30 -4.61 7.19 -4.11
CA ILE A 30 -5.18 6.05 -4.84
C ILE A 30 -5.93 6.56 -6.06
N ASN A 31 -5.49 6.16 -7.26
CA ASN A 31 -6.07 6.60 -8.54
C ASN A 31 -6.23 8.13 -8.59
N ASN A 32 -5.18 8.87 -8.23
CA ASN A 32 -5.11 10.33 -8.17
C ASN A 32 -6.09 11.00 -7.18
N ARG A 33 -6.60 10.26 -6.20
CA ARG A 33 -7.48 10.76 -5.13
C ARG A 33 -6.91 10.38 -3.77
N ASP A 34 -7.17 11.18 -2.74
CA ASP A 34 -6.81 10.80 -1.37
C ASP A 34 -7.52 9.52 -0.94
N ILE A 35 -6.87 8.76 -0.05
CA ILE A 35 -7.40 7.52 0.50
C ILE A 35 -8.81 7.69 1.10
N GLU A 36 -9.10 8.84 1.71
CA GLU A 36 -10.40 9.16 2.32
C GLU A 36 -11.50 9.35 1.29
N ASN A 37 -11.16 9.97 0.17
CA ASN A 37 -12.07 10.19 -0.95
C ASN A 37 -12.30 8.89 -1.75
N TYR A 38 -11.29 8.02 -1.82
CA TYR A 38 -11.39 6.76 -2.56
C TYR A 38 -12.06 5.63 -1.75
N PHE A 39 -11.72 5.52 -0.47
CA PHE A 39 -12.30 4.54 0.46
C PHE A 39 -13.11 5.26 1.54
N PRO A 40 -14.43 5.44 1.35
CA PRO A 40 -15.27 6.15 2.32
C PRO A 40 -15.39 5.39 3.65
N ILE A 41 -15.21 4.07 3.62
CA ILE A 41 -15.29 3.21 4.80
C ILE A 41 -13.94 3.21 5.52
N GLU A 42 -13.94 3.62 6.79
CA GLU A 42 -12.74 3.66 7.63
C GLU A 42 -12.04 2.30 7.76
N THR A 43 -12.78 1.21 7.88
CA THR A 43 -12.23 -0.15 7.95
C THR A 43 -11.35 -0.48 6.74
N LEU A 44 -11.69 0.01 5.54
CA LEU A 44 -10.87 -0.20 4.34
C LEU A 44 -9.58 0.61 4.39
N ARG A 45 -9.64 1.84 4.93
CA ARG A 45 -8.46 2.68 5.15
C ARG A 45 -7.50 2.05 6.15
N VAL A 46 -8.02 1.48 7.23
CA VAL A 46 -7.22 0.73 8.23
C VAL A 46 -6.52 -0.46 7.58
N ILE A 47 -7.21 -1.24 6.73
CA ILE A 47 -6.62 -2.38 6.01
C ILE A 47 -5.46 -1.95 5.11
N VAL A 48 -5.60 -0.83 4.41
CA VAL A 48 -4.54 -0.29 3.52
C VAL A 48 -3.33 0.16 4.33
N ASN A 49 -3.55 0.82 5.47
CA ASN A 49 -2.48 1.39 6.30
C ASN A 49 -1.81 0.38 7.22
N GLN A 50 -2.43 -0.79 7.45
CA GLN A 50 -1.91 -1.86 8.32
C GLN A 50 -0.42 -2.18 8.14
N PRO A 51 0.12 -2.37 6.91
CA PRO A 51 1.56 -2.64 6.72
C PRO A 51 2.47 -1.48 7.10
N LEU A 52 2.03 -0.23 6.92
CA LEU A 52 2.80 0.96 7.27
C LEU A 52 2.86 1.16 8.78
N VAL A 53 1.74 0.93 9.47
CA VAL A 53 1.65 0.99 10.94
C VAL A 53 2.53 -0.11 11.56
N LEU A 54 2.43 -1.33 11.06
CA LEU A 54 3.16 -2.49 11.58
C LEU A 54 4.69 -2.38 11.39
N THR A 55 5.15 -1.58 10.44
CA THR A 55 6.58 -1.33 10.18
C THR A 55 7.04 0.03 10.67
N GLU A 56 6.16 0.82 11.31
CA GLU A 56 6.45 2.18 11.76
C GLU A 56 7.05 3.07 10.63
N THR A 57 6.49 2.91 9.42
CA THR A 57 6.94 3.60 8.21
C THR A 57 5.90 4.56 7.64
N LYS A 58 4.79 4.76 8.35
CA LYS A 58 3.68 5.62 7.90
C LYS A 58 4.15 7.03 7.57
N ASP A 59 5.01 7.62 8.39
CA ASP A 59 5.47 9.01 8.22
C ASP A 59 6.80 9.11 7.46
N LYS A 60 7.23 8.01 6.82
CA LYS A 60 8.51 7.93 6.06
C LYS A 60 8.29 7.85 4.55
N TYR A 61 7.13 7.36 4.12
CA TYR A 61 6.85 7.10 2.71
C TYR A 61 5.49 7.62 2.27
N ASP A 62 5.49 8.36 1.17
CA ASP A 62 4.30 8.58 0.37
C ASP A 62 3.98 7.35 -0.46
N VAL A 63 2.70 7.00 -0.51
CA VAL A 63 2.17 5.82 -1.18
C VAL A 63 1.32 6.26 -2.37
N LEU A 64 1.81 5.97 -3.57
CA LEU A 64 1.10 6.21 -4.82
C LEU A 64 0.58 4.89 -5.36
N VAL A 65 -0.73 4.78 -5.52
CA VAL A 65 -1.40 3.53 -5.89
C VAL A 65 -2.29 3.70 -7.11
N ASN A 66 -2.12 2.82 -8.08
CA ASN A 66 -3.07 2.62 -9.17
C ASN A 66 -3.73 1.26 -9.02
N VAL A 67 -5.03 1.23 -8.75
CA VAL A 67 -5.79 0.00 -8.50
C VAL A 67 -6.99 -0.10 -9.42
N HIS A 68 -7.24 -1.30 -9.95
CA HIS A 68 -8.37 -1.57 -10.83
C HIS A 68 -8.89 -3.00 -10.63
N GLY A 69 -10.13 -3.23 -11.08
CA GLY A 69 -10.83 -4.52 -10.98
C GLY A 69 -11.41 -4.78 -9.59
N GLY A 70 -12.34 -5.75 -9.53
CA GLY A 70 -13.03 -6.13 -8.29
C GLY A 70 -13.90 -5.01 -7.70
N GLY A 71 -14.13 -5.07 -6.40
CA GLY A 71 -14.81 -4.02 -5.61
C GLY A 71 -13.91 -3.49 -4.49
N PHE A 72 -14.36 -2.47 -3.76
CA PHE A 72 -13.54 -1.75 -2.78
C PHE A 72 -12.81 -2.64 -1.76
N THR A 73 -13.48 -3.65 -1.20
CA THR A 73 -12.86 -4.59 -0.26
C THR A 73 -11.72 -5.40 -0.90
N GLY A 74 -11.92 -5.84 -2.15
CA GLY A 74 -10.88 -6.54 -2.92
C GLY A 74 -9.71 -5.63 -3.25
N GLN A 75 -10.00 -4.38 -3.61
CA GLN A 75 -9.01 -3.37 -3.91
C GLN A 75 -8.18 -3.02 -2.67
N ALA A 76 -8.80 -2.72 -1.52
CA ALA A 76 -8.09 -2.44 -0.27
C ALA A 76 -7.10 -3.56 0.10
N GLY A 77 -7.54 -4.82 -0.02
CA GLY A 77 -6.67 -5.97 0.20
C GLY A 77 -5.54 -6.09 -0.84
N ALA A 78 -5.80 -5.79 -2.11
CA ALA A 78 -4.76 -5.75 -3.13
C ALA A 78 -3.75 -4.63 -2.87
N VAL A 79 -4.20 -3.43 -2.47
CA VAL A 79 -3.32 -2.32 -2.09
C VAL A 79 -2.45 -2.70 -0.90
N ARG A 80 -3.03 -3.28 0.16
CA ARG A 80 -2.29 -3.79 1.32
C ARG A 80 -1.15 -4.72 0.90
N HIS A 81 -1.43 -5.70 0.05
CA HIS A 81 -0.41 -6.62 -0.45
C HIS A 81 0.68 -5.90 -1.26
N GLY A 82 0.29 -4.89 -2.04
CA GLY A 82 1.22 -4.08 -2.83
C GLY A 82 2.17 -3.26 -1.95
N ILE A 83 1.64 -2.60 -0.93
CA ILE A 83 2.44 -1.82 0.05
C ILE A 83 3.42 -2.74 0.76
N SER A 84 2.97 -3.88 1.29
CA SER A 84 3.87 -4.84 1.96
C SER A 84 5.02 -5.29 1.05
N ARG A 85 4.74 -5.57 -0.22
CA ARG A 85 5.80 -5.97 -1.19
C ARG A 85 6.76 -4.84 -1.52
N ALA A 86 6.27 -3.60 -1.57
CA ALA A 86 7.12 -2.44 -1.79
C ALA A 86 8.02 -2.18 -0.57
N LEU A 87 7.48 -2.32 0.66
CA LEU A 87 8.25 -2.18 1.91
C LEU A 87 9.35 -3.23 2.04
N VAL A 88 9.07 -4.49 1.69
CA VAL A 88 10.12 -5.54 1.69
C VAL A 88 11.27 -5.23 0.73
N LYS A 89 11.00 -4.51 -0.37
CA LYS A 89 12.07 -4.05 -1.27
C LYS A 89 12.82 -2.83 -0.74
N ALA A 90 12.20 -2.06 0.15
CA ALA A 90 12.85 -0.95 0.82
C ALA A 90 13.76 -1.45 1.94
N ASP A 91 13.29 -2.44 2.69
CA ASP A 91 14.04 -3.10 3.76
C ASP A 91 13.65 -4.58 3.85
N GLU A 92 14.59 -5.46 3.53
CA GLU A 92 14.35 -6.91 3.56
C GLU A 92 14.08 -7.46 4.96
N ASN A 93 14.49 -6.75 6.02
CA ASN A 93 14.23 -7.14 7.40
C ASN A 93 12.75 -7.12 7.75
N MET A 94 11.95 -6.31 7.06
CA MET A 94 10.50 -6.20 7.28
C MET A 94 9.72 -7.43 6.77
N LYS A 95 10.38 -8.34 6.03
CA LYS A 95 9.76 -9.52 5.42
C LYS A 95 9.12 -10.46 6.44
N SER A 96 9.74 -10.65 7.60
CA SER A 96 9.22 -11.51 8.67
C SER A 96 7.89 -10.98 9.22
N SER A 97 7.84 -9.68 9.54
CA SER A 97 6.67 -8.99 10.08
C SER A 97 5.53 -8.89 9.05
N LEU A 98 5.87 -8.68 7.77
CA LEU A 98 4.89 -8.51 6.69
C LEU A 98 4.37 -9.82 6.08
N LYS A 99 4.97 -10.97 6.39
CA LYS A 99 4.61 -12.28 5.81
C LYS A 99 3.12 -12.62 5.96
N LYS A 100 2.53 -12.31 7.11
CA LYS A 100 1.11 -12.55 7.42
C LYS A 100 0.14 -11.66 6.62
N LEU A 101 0.61 -10.53 6.11
CA LEU A 101 -0.23 -9.59 5.34
C LEU A 101 -0.27 -9.92 3.85
N VAL A 102 0.73 -10.66 3.35
CA VAL A 102 0.90 -11.01 1.92
C VAL A 102 0.38 -12.41 1.60
N SER A 103 0.17 -13.26 2.62
CA SER A 103 -0.43 -14.60 2.51
C SER A 103 -1.91 -14.56 2.16
#